data_AF-A0A0C2HAC2-F1
#
_entry.id   AF-A0A0C2HAC2-F1
#
_cell.length_a   1.000
_cell.length_b   1.000
_cell.length_c   1.000
_cell.angle_alpha   90.00
_cell.angle_beta   90.00
_cell.angle_gamma   90.00
#
_symmetry.space_group_name_H-M   'P 1'
#
loop_
_entity.id
_entity.type
_entity.pdbx_description
1 polymer ?
#
loop_
_entity_poly.entity_id
_entity_poly.type
_entity_poly.pdbx_seq_one_letter_code
_entity_poly.pdbx_strand_id
1 'polypeptide(L)'
;MPRASMLTADEQAVISALNDAGESHKNIAEKLNRSRHVVASYLRDPQAYGKKKSCGRPRKNSVQFNHDTPPDPCRCSASRLPFHRMESDPAKRSHPSCRTAKAPWITEEHKRARLIFAQENMEIDWSRIVWSDEKKFNLDGCDGQKGGSLMVWGAFCEDGKLELAFPSMRMDSTEYQEVLLDHLLSSRKDGCKCTDSSKITPGSM
;
A
#
# COMPACT_ATOMS: atom_id res chain seq x y z
N MET A 1 11.23 -7.47 -31.16
CA MET A 1 12.40 -8.36 -31.17
C MET A 1 13.11 -8.16 -32.51
N PRO A 2 14.44 -7.95 -32.55
CA PRO A 2 15.15 -7.95 -33.83
C PRO A 2 14.97 -9.31 -34.50
N ARG A 3 14.84 -9.32 -35.85
CA ARG A 3 14.61 -10.57 -36.60
C ARG A 3 15.84 -11.48 -36.65
N ALA A 4 17.04 -10.94 -36.40
CA ALA A 4 18.31 -11.65 -36.48
C ALA A 4 19.31 -11.14 -35.42
N SER A 5 20.34 -11.95 -35.14
CA SER A 5 21.44 -11.60 -34.25
C SER A 5 22.28 -10.42 -34.79
N MET A 6 22.91 -9.67 -33.89
CA MET A 6 23.84 -8.60 -34.25
C MET A 6 25.14 -9.17 -34.82
N LEU A 7 25.87 -8.36 -35.61
CA LEU A 7 27.21 -8.69 -36.08
C LEU A 7 28.16 -8.84 -34.88
N THR A 8 28.83 -9.99 -34.82
CA THR A 8 29.91 -10.27 -33.86
C THR A 8 31.16 -9.45 -34.18
N ALA A 9 32.08 -9.32 -33.22
CA ALA A 9 33.33 -8.57 -33.42
C ALA A 9 34.17 -9.14 -34.58
N ASP A 10 34.18 -10.47 -34.73
CA ASP A 10 34.92 -11.16 -35.80
C ASP A 10 34.29 -10.88 -37.17
N GLU A 11 32.95 -10.95 -37.28
CA GLU A 11 32.24 -10.59 -38.51
C GLU A 11 32.45 -9.11 -38.88
N GLN A 12 32.49 -8.22 -37.89
CA GLN A 12 32.78 -6.80 -38.10
C GLN A 12 34.19 -6.59 -38.67
N ALA A 13 35.20 -7.29 -38.13
CA ALA A 13 36.58 -7.23 -38.63
C ALA A 13 36.69 -7.77 -40.07
N VAL A 14 36.01 -8.88 -40.39
CA VAL A 14 35.98 -9.44 -41.74
C VAL A 14 35.28 -8.50 -42.73
N ILE A 15 34.19 -7.83 -42.32
CA ILE A 15 33.50 -6.84 -43.15
C ILE A 15 34.42 -5.66 -43.47
N SER A 16 35.15 -5.13 -42.48
CA SER A 16 36.12 -4.05 -42.69
C SER A 16 37.22 -4.45 -43.66
N ALA A 17 37.82 -5.62 -43.47
CA ALA A 17 38.90 -6.11 -44.35
C ALA A 17 38.44 -6.33 -45.81
N LEU A 18 37.25 -6.88 -46.03
CA LEU A 18 36.70 -7.10 -47.37
C LEU A 18 36.28 -5.80 -48.05
N ASN A 19 35.81 -4.81 -47.28
CA ASN A 19 35.49 -3.49 -47.79
C ASN A 19 36.76 -2.74 -48.24
N ASP A 20 37.84 -2.83 -47.47
CA ASP A 20 39.14 -2.23 -47.84
C ASP A 20 39.73 -2.90 -49.09
N ALA A 21 39.41 -4.17 -49.32
CA ALA A 21 39.73 -4.90 -50.55
C ALA A 21 38.83 -4.54 -51.76
N GLY A 22 37.86 -3.62 -51.60
CA GLY A 22 36.98 -3.15 -52.67
C GLY A 22 35.85 -4.11 -53.05
N GLU A 23 35.54 -5.10 -52.22
CA GLU A 23 34.45 -6.04 -52.50
C GLU A 23 33.08 -5.38 -52.40
N SER A 24 32.15 -5.84 -53.23
CA SER A 24 30.79 -5.30 -53.21
C SER A 24 30.04 -5.71 -51.93
N HIS A 25 29.19 -4.83 -51.41
CA HIS A 25 28.37 -5.14 -50.22
C HIS A 25 27.51 -6.41 -50.38
N LYS A 26 27.15 -6.77 -51.62
CA LYS A 26 26.41 -8.00 -51.93
C LYS A 26 27.29 -9.24 -51.73
N ASN A 27 28.51 -9.22 -52.27
CA ASN A 27 29.48 -10.32 -52.11
C ASN A 27 29.87 -10.52 -50.65
N ILE A 28 30.09 -9.44 -49.90
CA ILE A 28 30.41 -9.49 -48.46
C ILE A 28 29.27 -10.16 -47.68
N ALA A 29 28.03 -9.79 -48.00
CA ALA A 29 26.83 -10.34 -47.37
C ALA A 29 26.65 -11.84 -47.66
N GLU A 30 26.89 -12.26 -48.91
CA GLU A 30 26.85 -13.67 -49.31
C GLU A 30 27.95 -14.49 -48.62
N LYS A 31 29.20 -13.98 -48.57
CA LYS A 31 30.33 -14.63 -47.89
C LYS A 31 30.08 -14.87 -46.39
N LEU A 32 29.37 -13.95 -45.73
CA LEU A 32 29.08 -14.02 -44.30
C LEU A 32 27.69 -14.59 -43.97
N ASN A 33 26.90 -14.99 -44.98
CA ASN A 33 25.50 -15.37 -44.82
C ASN A 33 24.67 -14.35 -44.03
N ARG A 34 24.93 -13.06 -44.24
CA ARG A 34 24.24 -11.94 -43.58
C ARG A 34 23.44 -11.12 -44.59
N SER A 35 22.52 -10.30 -44.09
CA SER A 35 21.77 -9.38 -44.95
C SER A 35 22.69 -8.27 -45.46
N ARG A 36 22.63 -7.99 -46.77
CA ARG A 36 23.28 -6.82 -47.40
C ARG A 36 22.97 -5.51 -46.68
N HIS A 37 21.77 -5.39 -46.11
CA HIS A 37 21.36 -4.19 -45.37
C HIS A 37 22.12 -4.03 -44.05
N VAL A 38 22.44 -5.14 -43.37
CA VAL A 38 23.22 -5.13 -42.13
C VAL A 38 24.67 -4.72 -42.39
N VAL A 39 25.28 -5.24 -43.47
CA VAL A 39 26.62 -4.85 -43.92
C VAL A 39 26.66 -3.36 -44.27
N ALA A 40 25.72 -2.88 -45.08
CA ALA A 40 25.63 -1.46 -45.46
C ALA A 40 25.36 -0.54 -44.25
N SER A 41 24.56 -0.97 -43.27
CA SER A 41 24.30 -0.21 -42.05
C SER A 41 25.52 -0.16 -41.12
N TYR A 42 26.34 -1.20 -41.09
CA TYR A 42 27.58 -1.23 -40.31
C TYR A 42 28.64 -0.32 -40.93
N LEU A 43 28.90 -0.46 -42.23
CA LEU A 43 29.90 0.34 -42.96
C LEU A 43 29.58 1.85 -42.99
N ARG A 44 28.31 2.23 -42.80
CA ARG A 44 27.90 3.64 -42.68
C ARG A 44 28.45 4.29 -41.41
N ASP A 45 28.36 3.61 -40.27
CA ASP A 45 28.81 4.11 -38.97
C ASP A 45 29.35 2.96 -38.09
N PRO A 46 30.58 2.48 -38.33
CA PRO A 46 31.12 1.31 -37.61
C PRO A 46 31.21 1.52 -36.10
N GLN A 47 31.57 2.73 -35.69
CA GLN A 47 31.76 3.10 -34.27
C GLN A 47 30.45 3.20 -33.49
N ALA A 48 29.31 3.45 -34.14
CA ALA A 48 28.02 3.61 -33.49
C ALA A 48 27.15 2.33 -33.57
N TYR A 49 27.60 1.30 -34.28
CA TYR A 49 26.86 0.05 -34.45
C TYR A 49 26.61 -0.63 -33.09
N GLY A 50 25.36 -0.98 -32.80
CA GLY A 50 24.95 -1.64 -31.55
C GLY A 50 24.99 -0.80 -30.27
N LYS A 51 25.48 0.44 -30.31
CA LYS A 51 25.54 1.32 -29.12
C LYS A 51 24.22 2.04 -28.82
N LYS A 52 23.27 2.05 -29.75
CA LYS A 52 21.95 2.67 -29.56
C LYS A 52 21.08 1.82 -28.63
N LYS A 53 20.74 2.35 -27.47
CA LYS A 53 19.79 1.72 -26.54
C LYS A 53 18.37 1.84 -27.11
N SER A 54 17.63 0.74 -27.13
CA SER A 54 16.18 0.79 -27.35
C SER A 54 15.53 1.45 -26.14
N CYS A 55 14.72 2.49 -26.37
CA CYS A 55 13.77 2.94 -25.36
C CYS A 55 12.84 1.74 -25.11
N GLY A 56 13.08 1.05 -23.99
CA GLY A 56 12.26 -0.09 -23.59
C GLY A 56 10.81 0.34 -23.38
N ARG A 57 9.98 -0.60 -22.94
CA ARG A 57 8.59 -0.33 -22.61
C ARG A 57 8.51 0.92 -21.71
N PRO A 58 7.73 1.96 -22.09
CA PRO A 58 7.61 3.14 -21.27
C PRO A 58 7.15 2.76 -19.86
N ARG A 59 7.77 3.38 -18.84
CA ARG A 59 7.41 3.13 -17.44
C ARG A 59 5.96 3.59 -17.23
N LYS A 60 5.14 2.78 -16.56
CA LYS A 60 3.76 3.16 -16.21
C LYS A 60 3.69 4.39 -15.31
N ASN A 61 4.77 4.66 -14.56
CA ASN A 61 4.88 5.81 -13.67
C ASN A 61 6.00 6.69 -14.23
N SER A 62 5.63 7.78 -14.88
CA SER A 62 6.55 8.76 -15.48
C SER A 62 7.26 9.62 -14.45
N VAL A 63 6.70 9.70 -13.24
CA VAL A 63 7.21 10.52 -12.15
C VAL A 63 7.89 9.60 -11.15
N GLN A 64 9.19 9.78 -10.98
CA GLN A 64 9.88 9.34 -9.79
C GLN A 64 9.07 9.91 -8.62
N PHE A 65 8.38 9.06 -7.86
CA PHE A 65 7.80 9.50 -6.59
C PHE A 65 9.00 9.93 -5.74
N ASN A 66 9.35 11.21 -5.84
CA ASN A 66 10.32 11.82 -4.95
C ASN A 66 9.75 11.61 -3.56
N HIS A 67 10.56 11.02 -2.68
CA HIS A 67 10.24 10.90 -1.25
C HIS A 67 10.01 12.28 -0.60
N ASP A 68 10.19 13.37 -1.34
CA ASP A 68 9.85 14.75 -0.99
C ASP A 68 8.35 15.07 -1.11
N THR A 69 7.53 14.16 -1.63
CA THR A 69 6.08 14.32 -1.55
C THR A 69 5.68 13.97 -0.12
N PRO A 70 5.17 14.93 0.69
CA PRO A 70 4.64 14.60 2.00
C PRO A 70 3.61 13.48 1.82
N PRO A 71 3.58 12.47 2.71
CA PRO A 71 2.52 11.48 2.66
C PRO A 71 1.20 12.24 2.65
N ASP A 72 0.34 11.95 1.66
CA ASP A 72 -0.99 12.54 1.58
C ASP A 72 -1.61 12.47 2.99
N PRO A 73 -2.01 13.61 3.59
CA PRO A 73 -2.56 13.61 4.95
C PRO A 73 -3.89 12.84 5.01
N CYS A 74 -4.47 12.55 3.84
CA CYS A 74 -5.64 11.72 3.68
C CYS A 74 -5.18 10.28 3.43
N ARG A 75 -5.22 9.45 4.47
CA ARG A 75 -5.14 7.98 4.34
C ARG A 75 -6.43 7.41 3.71
N CYS A 76 -6.83 7.92 2.54
CA CYS A 76 -7.91 7.36 1.75
C CYS A 76 -7.31 6.33 0.79
N SER A 77 -7.28 5.07 1.21
CA SER A 77 -6.75 3.95 0.41
C SER A 77 -7.59 3.62 -0.84
N ALA A 78 -8.71 4.32 -1.08
CA ALA A 78 -9.67 3.99 -2.14
C ALA A 78 -9.22 4.35 -3.57
N SER A 79 -8.08 5.03 -3.76
CA SER A 79 -7.63 5.44 -5.10
C SER A 79 -6.71 4.45 -5.82
N ARG A 80 -6.33 3.32 -5.20
CA ARG A 80 -5.30 2.40 -5.74
C ARG A 80 -5.77 0.97 -6.00
N LEU A 81 -7.04 0.74 -6.35
CA LEU A 81 -7.44 -0.54 -6.93
C LEU A 81 -7.82 -0.35 -8.41
N PRO A 82 -7.18 -1.07 -9.34
CA PRO A 82 -7.48 -0.98 -10.75
C PRO A 82 -8.71 -1.86 -11.05
N PHE A 83 -9.88 -1.42 -10.59
CA PHE A 83 -11.14 -1.97 -11.06
C PHE A 83 -11.77 -0.94 -12.01
N HIS A 84 -12.17 -1.39 -13.19
CA HIS A 84 -12.66 -0.56 -14.30
C HIS A 84 -13.61 0.55 -13.83
N ARG A 85 -13.12 1.79 -13.77
CA ARG A 85 -13.94 2.97 -13.52
C ARG A 85 -14.33 3.58 -14.86
N MET A 86 -15.63 3.54 -15.13
CA MET A 86 -16.35 4.34 -16.12
C MET A 86 -15.78 5.77 -16.13
N GLU A 87 -15.39 6.27 -17.31
CA GLU A 87 -14.79 7.59 -17.47
C GLU A 87 -15.73 8.66 -16.91
N SER A 88 -15.41 9.16 -15.71
CA SER A 88 -16.07 10.32 -15.12
C SER A 88 -15.09 11.50 -15.16
N ASP A 89 -15.53 12.60 -15.76
CA ASP A 89 -14.79 13.84 -16.04
C ASP A 89 -13.74 14.24 -14.99
N PRO A 90 -12.49 14.53 -15.41
CA PRO A 90 -11.41 14.96 -14.52
C PRO A 90 -11.65 16.31 -13.84
N ALA A 91 -12.63 17.11 -14.29
CA ALA A 91 -12.94 18.43 -13.75
C ALA A 91 -13.66 18.43 -12.38
N LYS A 92 -14.09 17.26 -11.87
CA LYS A 92 -14.85 17.15 -10.59
C LYS A 92 -14.02 16.66 -9.39
N ARG A 93 -12.70 16.44 -9.55
CA ARG A 93 -11.83 16.00 -8.44
C ARG A 93 -11.10 17.15 -7.76
N SER A 94 -11.81 18.16 -7.30
CA SER A 94 -11.33 18.91 -6.14
C SER A 94 -11.77 18.13 -4.90
N HIS A 95 -11.01 17.11 -4.51
CA HIS A 95 -11.17 16.56 -3.16
C HIS A 95 -10.78 17.67 -2.20
N PRO A 96 -11.71 18.21 -1.37
CA PRO A 96 -11.33 19.18 -0.38
C PRO A 96 -10.24 18.54 0.50
N SER A 97 -9.11 19.24 0.62
CA SER A 97 -8.02 18.88 1.52
C SER A 97 -8.63 18.42 2.84
N CYS A 98 -8.38 17.16 3.21
CA CYS A 98 -8.79 16.66 4.49
C CYS A 98 -8.04 17.45 5.56
N ARG A 99 -8.76 18.37 6.19
CA ARG A 99 -8.22 19.09 7.33
C ARG A 99 -8.23 18.11 8.48
N THR A 100 -7.05 17.73 8.98
CA THR A 100 -6.96 17.03 10.25
C THR A 100 -7.57 17.94 11.31
N ALA A 101 -8.70 17.53 11.90
CA ALA A 101 -9.25 18.23 13.05
C ALA A 101 -8.16 18.30 14.13
N LYS A 102 -7.90 19.48 14.68
CA LYS A 102 -6.97 19.61 15.80
C LYS A 102 -7.54 18.78 16.94
N ALA A 103 -6.80 17.77 17.40
CA ALA A 103 -7.17 17.02 18.59
C ALA A 103 -7.44 18.01 19.73
N PRO A 104 -8.47 17.76 20.57
CA PRO A 104 -8.78 18.64 21.69
C PRO A 104 -7.54 18.82 22.57
N TRP A 105 -7.33 20.06 23.03
CA TRP A 105 -6.14 20.40 23.80
C TRP A 105 -6.16 19.66 25.15
N ILE A 106 -5.04 19.05 25.53
CA ILE A 106 -4.94 18.34 26.80
C ILE A 106 -4.83 19.36 27.94
N THR A 107 -5.89 19.50 28.73
CA THR A 107 -5.93 20.39 29.89
C THR A 107 -5.01 19.88 31.00
N GLU A 108 -4.62 20.76 31.92
CA GLU A 108 -3.85 20.37 33.11
C GLU A 108 -4.60 19.34 33.98
N GLU A 109 -5.93 19.42 34.02
CA GLU A 109 -6.77 18.43 34.69
C GLU A 109 -6.65 17.05 34.06
N HIS A 110 -6.70 16.96 32.71
CA HIS A 110 -6.47 15.69 32.02
C HIS A 110 -5.07 15.13 32.28
N LYS A 111 -4.04 15.99 32.36
CA LYS A 111 -2.67 15.56 32.68
C LYS A 111 -2.58 14.98 34.09
N ARG A 112 -3.19 15.66 35.07
CA ARG A 112 -3.24 15.18 36.45
C ARG A 112 -3.99 13.86 36.57
N ALA A 113 -5.17 13.76 35.96
CA ALA A 113 -5.97 12.53 35.98
C ALA A 113 -5.21 11.34 35.34
N ARG A 114 -4.54 11.57 34.20
CA ARG A 114 -3.69 10.56 33.56
C ARG A 114 -2.49 10.16 34.42
N LEU A 115 -1.89 11.11 35.14
CA LEU A 115 -0.77 10.83 36.03
C LEU A 115 -1.21 9.99 37.24
N ILE A 116 -2.33 10.34 37.87
CA ILE A 116 -2.92 9.60 38.99
C ILE A 116 -3.24 8.16 38.55
N PHE A 117 -3.96 8.01 37.42
CA PHE A 117 -4.25 6.68 36.86
C PHE A 117 -2.97 5.88 36.62
N ALA A 118 -1.95 6.48 35.98
CA ALA A 118 -0.69 5.78 35.75
C ALA A 118 -0.02 5.34 37.06
N GLN A 119 -0.02 6.19 38.09
CA GLN A 119 0.58 5.90 39.39
C GLN A 119 -0.15 4.77 40.12
N GLU A 120 -1.47 4.82 40.18
CA GLU A 120 -2.31 3.83 40.87
C GLU A 120 -2.27 2.45 40.18
N ASN A 121 -2.07 2.42 38.86
CA ASN A 121 -2.14 1.20 38.07
C ASN A 121 -0.74 0.61 37.74
N MET A 122 0.36 1.13 38.33
CA MET A 122 1.73 0.63 38.05
C MET A 122 1.94 -0.84 38.45
N GLU A 123 1.26 -1.30 39.51
CA GLU A 123 1.42 -2.65 40.05
C GLU A 123 0.39 -3.65 39.51
N ILE A 124 -0.51 -3.20 38.62
CA ILE A 124 -1.59 -4.04 38.11
C ILE A 124 -1.06 -5.08 37.11
N ASP A 125 -1.56 -6.30 37.25
CA ASP A 125 -1.37 -7.36 36.27
C ASP A 125 -2.26 -7.12 35.05
N TRP A 126 -1.68 -6.54 34.00
CA TRP A 126 -2.36 -6.22 32.75
C TRP A 126 -2.76 -7.44 31.92
N SER A 127 -2.25 -8.65 32.24
CA SER A 127 -2.59 -9.89 31.53
C SER A 127 -4.08 -10.24 31.61
N ARG A 128 -4.74 -9.79 32.68
CA ARG A 128 -6.14 -10.11 33.01
C ARG A 128 -7.13 -9.06 32.49
N ILE A 129 -6.64 -7.98 31.88
CA ILE A 129 -7.47 -6.88 31.43
C ILE A 129 -7.93 -7.14 29.99
N VAL A 130 -9.24 -7.03 29.78
CA VAL A 130 -9.84 -6.99 28.45
C VAL A 130 -10.02 -5.54 28.05
N TRP A 131 -9.40 -5.16 26.94
CA TRP A 131 -9.52 -3.85 26.30
C TRP A 131 -10.62 -3.90 25.26
N SER A 132 -11.45 -2.86 25.19
CA SER A 132 -12.50 -2.72 24.18
C SER A 132 -12.56 -1.30 23.65
N ASP A 133 -12.92 -1.15 22.38
CA ASP A 133 -13.10 0.16 21.75
C ASP A 133 -14.03 0.06 20.54
N GLU A 134 -14.57 1.20 20.12
CA GLU A 134 -15.33 1.36 18.88
C GLU A 134 -14.51 2.04 17.80
N LYS A 135 -14.55 1.50 16.58
CA LYS A 135 -13.94 2.12 15.43
C LYS A 135 -14.91 2.26 14.26
N LYS A 136 -15.07 3.50 13.82
CA LYS A 136 -15.68 3.82 12.52
C LYS A 136 -14.65 3.65 11.39
N PHE A 137 -15.02 2.88 10.38
CA PHE A 137 -14.31 2.71 9.11
C PHE A 137 -15.13 3.32 7.97
N ASN A 138 -14.52 4.16 7.14
CA ASN A 138 -15.17 4.71 5.95
C ASN A 138 -14.89 3.82 4.74
N LEU A 139 -15.91 3.54 3.93
CA LEU A 139 -15.78 2.75 2.70
C LEU A 139 -15.00 3.54 1.64
N ASP A 140 -15.27 4.85 1.54
CA ASP A 140 -14.62 5.76 0.59
C ASP A 140 -14.49 7.18 1.19
N GLY A 141 -13.33 7.82 0.99
CA GLY A 141 -13.12 9.24 1.30
C GLY A 141 -12.76 9.56 2.75
N CYS A 142 -12.63 10.85 3.05
CA CYS A 142 -12.38 11.36 4.41
C CYS A 142 -13.69 11.49 5.19
N ASP A 143 -13.59 11.55 6.53
CA ASP A 143 -14.74 11.73 7.42
C ASP A 143 -15.61 12.92 6.97
N GLY A 144 -16.92 12.69 6.84
CA GLY A 144 -17.90 13.71 6.42
C GLY A 144 -18.17 13.78 4.91
N GLN A 145 -17.56 12.92 4.08
CA GLN A 145 -17.92 12.79 2.65
C GLN A 145 -19.08 11.80 2.44
N LYS A 146 -19.78 11.92 1.30
CA LYS A 146 -20.90 11.05 0.87
C LYS A 146 -20.43 9.65 0.47
N GLY A 147 -19.76 8.96 1.38
CA GLY A 147 -19.41 7.53 1.30
C GLY A 147 -20.11 6.78 2.42
N GLY A 148 -20.34 5.47 2.24
CA GLY A 148 -20.82 4.64 3.35
C GLY A 148 -19.74 4.50 4.44
N SER A 149 -20.18 4.18 5.65
CA SER A 149 -19.30 3.89 6.78
C SER A 149 -19.78 2.62 7.49
N LEU A 150 -18.90 2.01 8.27
CA LEU A 150 -19.18 0.87 9.15
C LEU A 150 -18.63 1.19 10.54
N MET A 151 -19.44 1.02 11.57
CA MET A 151 -18.99 1.02 12.96
C MET A 151 -18.69 -0.42 13.36
N VAL A 152 -17.56 -0.62 14.01
CA VAL A 152 -17.13 -1.93 14.50
C VAL A 152 -16.80 -1.77 15.97
N TRP A 153 -17.36 -2.63 16.81
CA TRP A 153 -16.91 -2.81 18.18
C TRP A 153 -16.02 -4.04 18.25
N GLY A 154 -14.97 -3.97 19.05
CA GLY A 154 -14.09 -5.10 19.27
C GLY A 154 -13.45 -5.04 20.65
N ALA A 155 -13.08 -6.22 21.14
CA ALA A 155 -12.35 -6.37 22.38
C ALA A 155 -11.20 -7.36 22.23
N PHE A 156 -10.15 -7.19 23.02
CA PHE A 156 -9.00 -8.07 23.05
C PHE A 156 -8.31 -8.06 24.42
N CYS A 157 -7.52 -9.08 24.68
CA CYS A 157 -6.72 -9.27 25.89
C CYS A 157 -5.34 -9.83 25.50
N GLU A 158 -4.49 -10.15 26.47
CA GLU A 158 -3.20 -10.81 26.17
C GLU A 158 -3.38 -12.17 25.46
N ASP A 159 -4.36 -12.97 25.89
CA ASP A 159 -4.65 -14.30 25.34
C ASP A 159 -5.30 -14.29 23.95
N GLY A 160 -5.71 -13.13 23.42
CA GLY A 160 -6.28 -13.03 22.08
C GLY A 160 -7.36 -11.95 21.90
N LYS A 161 -8.19 -12.11 20.87
CA LYS A 161 -9.27 -11.18 20.52
C LYS A 161 -10.64 -11.84 20.64
N LEU A 162 -11.64 -11.04 20.99
CA LEU A 162 -13.04 -11.43 20.96
C LEU A 162 -13.61 -11.28 19.55
N GLU A 163 -14.80 -11.84 19.33
CA GLU A 163 -15.52 -11.65 18.07
C GLU A 163 -15.92 -10.18 17.90
N LEU A 164 -15.78 -9.68 16.68
CA LEU A 164 -16.16 -8.31 16.34
C LEU A 164 -17.68 -8.20 16.26
N ALA A 165 -18.20 -7.10 16.80
CA ALA A 165 -19.59 -6.72 16.65
C ALA A 165 -19.73 -5.58 15.65
N PHE A 166 -20.86 -5.53 14.95
CA PHE A 166 -21.17 -4.51 13.95
C PHE A 166 -22.41 -3.72 14.41
N PRO A 167 -22.25 -2.83 15.41
CA PRO A 167 -23.36 -2.02 15.90
C PRO A 167 -23.80 -0.97 14.86
N SER A 168 -24.91 -0.31 15.16
CA SER A 168 -25.40 0.81 14.38
C SER A 168 -24.38 1.95 14.31
N MET A 169 -24.48 2.79 13.28
CA MET A 169 -23.56 3.92 13.07
C MET A 169 -23.63 4.99 14.17
N ARG A 170 -24.67 4.94 15.01
CA ARG A 170 -24.94 5.90 16.07
C ARG A 170 -25.45 5.13 17.28
N MET A 171 -24.54 4.38 17.87
CA MET A 171 -24.79 3.55 19.03
C MET A 171 -25.32 4.38 20.21
N ASP A 172 -26.40 3.89 20.82
CA ASP A 172 -26.92 4.41 22.08
C ASP A 172 -26.53 3.51 23.26
N SER A 173 -26.92 3.90 24.47
CA SER A 173 -26.57 3.15 25.67
C SER A 173 -27.20 1.75 25.73
N THR A 174 -28.39 1.58 25.14
CA THR A 174 -29.11 0.30 25.17
C THR A 174 -28.45 -0.69 24.22
N GLU A 175 -28.17 -0.25 23.00
CA GLU A 175 -27.43 -1.04 22.01
C GLU A 175 -26.03 -1.40 22.53
N TYR A 176 -25.35 -0.48 23.23
CA TYR A 176 -24.06 -0.79 23.84
C TYR A 176 -24.16 -1.89 24.91
N GLN A 177 -25.19 -1.86 25.76
CA GLN A 177 -25.41 -2.90 26.76
C GLN A 177 -25.66 -4.27 26.12
N GLU A 178 -26.41 -4.32 25.01
CA GLU A 178 -26.62 -5.53 24.23
C GLU A 178 -25.30 -6.06 23.65
N VAL A 179 -24.49 -5.19 23.05
CA VAL A 179 -23.16 -5.56 22.53
C VAL A 179 -22.28 -6.16 23.63
N LEU A 180 -22.28 -5.58 24.83
CA LEU A 180 -21.52 -6.11 25.96
C LEU A 180 -22.06 -7.48 26.43
N LEU A 181 -23.38 -7.63 26.50
CA LEU A 181 -24.00 -8.89 26.91
C LEU A 181 -23.67 -10.02 25.92
N ASP A 182 -23.79 -9.74 24.63
CA ASP A 182 -23.64 -10.75 23.58
C ASP A 182 -22.17 -11.06 23.29
N HIS A 183 -21.30 -10.06 23.22
CA HIS A 183 -19.93 -10.27 22.76
C HIS A 183 -18.90 -10.36 23.90
N LEU A 184 -19.08 -9.60 24.98
CA LEU A 184 -18.15 -9.62 26.12
C LEU A 184 -18.52 -10.68 27.17
N LEU A 185 -19.82 -10.84 27.47
CA LEU A 185 -20.29 -11.73 28.53
C LEU A 185 -20.71 -13.12 28.03
N SER A 186 -21.14 -13.27 26.77
CA SER A 186 -21.40 -14.59 26.20
C SER A 186 -20.11 -15.36 25.90
N SER A 187 -19.08 -14.69 25.37
CA SER A 187 -17.75 -15.27 25.11
C SER A 187 -17.05 -15.82 26.37
N ARG A 188 -17.49 -15.36 27.55
CA ARG A 188 -17.09 -15.84 28.88
C ARG A 188 -17.63 -17.21 29.25
N LYS A 189 -18.71 -17.66 28.60
CA LYS A 189 -19.31 -18.99 28.82
C LYS A 189 -18.70 -20.06 27.91
N ASP A 190 -18.16 -19.66 26.76
CA ASP A 190 -17.67 -20.58 25.73
C ASP A 190 -16.16 -20.93 25.86
N GLY A 191 -15.53 -20.56 26.98
CA GLY A 191 -14.14 -20.90 27.25
C GLY A 191 -13.11 -20.05 26.48
N CYS A 192 -13.50 -18.85 26.01
CA CYS A 192 -12.53 -17.87 25.53
C CYS A 192 -11.55 -17.55 26.66
N LYS A 193 -10.24 -17.76 26.43
CA LYS A 193 -9.20 -17.54 27.45
C LYS A 193 -9.16 -16.09 27.96
N CYS A 194 -9.65 -15.15 27.16
CA CYS A 194 -9.72 -13.73 27.54
C CYS A 194 -10.68 -13.41 28.68
N THR A 195 -11.63 -14.28 28.99
CA THR A 195 -12.73 -13.99 29.92
C THR A 195 -12.86 -15.04 31.02
N ASP A 196 -11.84 -15.89 31.19
CA ASP A 196 -11.87 -16.94 32.21
C ASP A 196 -12.00 -16.36 33.62
N SER A 197 -13.12 -16.69 34.26
CA SER A 197 -13.50 -16.21 35.58
C SER A 197 -12.61 -16.78 36.68
N SER A 198 -11.88 -17.87 36.40
CA SER A 198 -10.97 -18.53 37.35
C SER A 198 -9.81 -17.64 37.80
N LYS A 199 -9.49 -16.59 37.03
CA LYS A 199 -8.44 -15.64 37.37
C LYS A 199 -8.95 -14.46 38.19
N ILE A 200 -10.25 -14.16 38.28
CA ILE A 200 -10.75 -12.92 38.92
C ILE A 200 -10.76 -13.03 40.45
N THR A 201 -9.70 -12.52 41.08
CA THR A 201 -9.69 -12.14 42.50
C THR A 201 -10.62 -10.94 42.76
N PRO A 202 -11.57 -11.02 43.71
CA PRO A 202 -12.36 -9.86 44.13
C PRO A 202 -11.57 -8.97 45.10
N GLY A 203 -11.47 -7.67 44.83
CA GLY A 203 -10.92 -6.63 45.72
C GLY A 203 -10.04 -5.62 44.95
N SER A 204 -10.15 -4.30 45.09
CA SER A 204 -10.75 -3.45 46.14
C SER A 204 -11.47 -2.24 45.53
N MET A 205 -12.43 -1.70 46.28
CA MET A 205 -13.01 -0.36 46.08
C MET A 205 -11.95 0.75 46.21
#